data_AF-A0A2E4J7R0-F1
#
_entry.id   AF-A0A2E4J7R0-F1
#
_cell.length_a   1.000
_cell.length_b   1.000
_cell.length_c   1.000
_cell.angle_alpha   90.00
_cell.angle_beta   90.00
_cell.angle_gamma   90.00
#
_symmetry.space_group_name_H-M   'P 1'
#
loop_
_entity.id
_entity.type
_entity.pdbx_description
1 polymer ?
#
loop_
_entity_poly.entity_id
_entity_poly.type
_entity_poly.pdbx_seq_one_letter_code
_entity_poly.pdbx_strand_id
1 'polypeptide(L)'
;PKSLLRHPQCVSSLDELSDGAFLEVIDDQRVIKNKVKTLVFTSGKIYYELDAKRLEIQNQDIAIIRIEQLYPFPNRNLETIISKYKNVNKYIWVQEEPKNMGAWFHVMDQFRLVKLKIELISRGESASPASGSSKRYFERQTQIINKVFKN
;
A
#
# COMPACT_ATOMS: atom_id res chain seq x y z
N PRO A 1 3.70 -1.75 -15.81
CA PRO A 1 2.96 -2.83 -15.11
C PRO A 1 2.72 -4.04 -16.03
N LYS A 2 2.54 -5.27 -15.49
CA LYS A 2 2.28 -6.50 -16.29
C LYS A 2 0.87 -7.05 -16.07
N SER A 3 0.56 -7.49 -14.85
CA SER A 3 -0.76 -8.07 -14.51
C SER A 3 -1.89 -7.05 -14.60
N LEU A 4 -1.61 -5.78 -14.31
CA LEU A 4 -2.63 -4.73 -14.26
C LEU A 4 -3.25 -4.41 -15.64
N LEU A 5 -2.58 -4.75 -16.74
CA LEU A 5 -3.06 -4.48 -18.10
C LEU A 5 -4.43 -5.12 -18.41
N ARG A 6 -4.80 -6.17 -17.67
CA ARG A 6 -6.07 -6.89 -17.84
C ARG A 6 -6.80 -7.09 -16.52
N HIS A 7 -6.42 -6.34 -15.48
CA HIS A 7 -7.01 -6.52 -14.16
C HIS A 7 -8.38 -5.82 -14.11
N PRO A 8 -9.48 -6.51 -13.73
CA PRO A 8 -10.83 -5.97 -13.85
C PRO A 8 -11.11 -4.75 -12.96
N GLN A 9 -10.34 -4.60 -11.87
CA GLN A 9 -10.42 -3.43 -10.99
C GLN A 9 -9.41 -2.32 -11.36
N CYS A 10 -8.52 -2.56 -12.32
CA CYS A 10 -7.54 -1.56 -12.79
C CYS A 10 -8.07 -0.91 -14.07
N VAL A 11 -9.16 -0.17 -13.92
CA VAL A 11 -9.85 0.54 -14.99
C VAL A 11 -10.08 1.99 -14.54
N SER A 12 -10.17 2.89 -15.51
CA SER A 12 -10.48 4.31 -15.27
C SER A 12 -11.66 4.76 -16.13
N SER A 13 -12.47 5.68 -15.60
CA SER A 13 -13.56 6.30 -16.35
C SER A 13 -13.04 7.40 -17.27
N LEU A 14 -13.89 7.87 -18.21
CA LEU A 14 -13.56 9.02 -19.05
C LEU A 14 -13.46 10.32 -18.23
N ASP A 15 -14.28 10.47 -17.20
CA ASP A 15 -14.27 11.64 -16.31
C ASP A 15 -12.96 11.73 -15.52
N GLU A 16 -12.43 10.59 -15.04
CA GLU A 16 -11.11 10.52 -14.40
C GLU A 16 -9.96 10.96 -15.33
N LEU A 17 -10.14 10.84 -16.65
CA LEU A 17 -9.14 11.22 -17.64
C LEU A 17 -9.31 12.66 -18.13
N SER A 18 -10.54 13.15 -18.21
CA SER A 18 -10.86 14.49 -18.73
C SER A 18 -10.76 15.57 -17.66
N ASP A 19 -11.32 15.31 -16.47
CA ASP A 19 -11.39 16.27 -15.36
C ASP A 19 -10.44 15.91 -14.21
N GLY A 20 -9.85 14.72 -14.25
CA GLY A 20 -8.89 14.27 -13.25
C GLY A 20 -7.50 14.87 -13.42
N ALA A 21 -6.64 14.54 -12.48
CA ALA A 21 -5.22 14.90 -12.50
C ALA A 21 -4.40 13.75 -11.93
N PHE A 22 -3.08 13.81 -12.13
CA PHE A 22 -2.19 12.91 -11.43
C PHE A 22 -2.31 13.13 -9.91
N LEU A 23 -2.65 12.05 -9.19
CA LEU A 23 -2.75 12.06 -7.74
C LEU A 23 -1.50 11.39 -7.17
N GLU A 24 -0.63 12.19 -6.54
CA GLU A 24 0.62 11.69 -5.95
C GLU A 24 0.36 10.64 -4.84
N VAL A 25 -0.73 10.82 -4.10
CA VAL A 25 -1.21 9.91 -3.05
C VAL A 25 -2.71 9.74 -3.23
N ILE A 26 -3.17 8.49 -3.26
CA ILE A 26 -4.60 8.17 -3.40
C ILE A 26 -5.11 7.63 -2.06
N ASP A 27 -6.09 8.36 -1.50
CA ASP A 27 -6.77 8.03 -0.26
C ASP A 27 -7.81 6.91 -0.44
N ASP A 28 -8.16 6.24 0.65
CA ASP A 28 -9.10 5.12 0.64
C ASP A 28 -10.54 5.57 0.87
N GLN A 29 -11.33 5.66 -0.19
CA GLN A 29 -12.72 6.14 -0.08
C GLN A 29 -13.72 5.10 0.44
N ARG A 30 -13.29 3.85 0.68
CA ARG A 30 -14.20 2.73 1.01
C ARG A 30 -14.41 2.52 2.51
N VAL A 31 -13.71 3.27 3.35
CA VAL A 31 -13.72 3.12 4.81
C VAL A 31 -14.32 4.32 5.51
N ILE A 32 -14.94 4.06 6.65
CA ILE A 32 -15.32 5.11 7.60
C ILE A 32 -14.06 5.51 8.36
N LYS A 33 -13.50 6.69 8.04
CA LYS A 33 -12.20 7.17 8.56
C LYS A 33 -12.07 7.09 10.09
N ASN A 34 -13.16 7.33 10.81
CA ASN A 34 -13.20 7.26 12.28
C ASN A 34 -13.18 5.82 12.84
N LYS A 35 -13.44 4.78 12.04
CA LYS A 35 -13.33 3.38 12.50
C LYS A 35 -11.94 2.79 12.30
N VAL A 36 -11.12 3.43 11.46
CA VAL A 36 -9.80 2.95 11.08
C VAL A 36 -8.82 3.11 12.25
N LYS A 37 -8.09 2.02 12.53
CA LYS A 37 -7.03 1.94 13.55
C LYS A 37 -5.64 1.78 12.92
N THR A 38 -5.58 1.21 11.71
CA THR A 38 -4.33 0.95 10.99
C THR A 38 -4.35 1.58 9.61
N LEU A 39 -3.31 2.35 9.28
CA LEU A 39 -3.05 2.79 7.91
C LEU A 39 -2.01 1.90 7.25
N VAL A 40 -2.38 1.34 6.11
CA VAL A 40 -1.51 0.56 5.25
C VAL A 40 -1.15 1.42 4.04
N PHE A 41 0.13 1.71 3.87
CA PHE A 41 0.68 2.40 2.71
C PHE A 41 1.29 1.39 1.76
N THR A 42 1.08 1.60 0.46
CA THR A 42 1.68 0.76 -0.57
C THR A 42 1.84 1.50 -1.89
N SER A 43 2.51 0.88 -2.87
CA SER A 43 2.65 1.40 -4.22
C SER A 43 2.50 0.28 -5.24
N GLY A 44 1.87 0.57 -6.38
CA GLY A 44 1.70 -0.38 -7.47
C GLY A 44 0.69 -1.51 -7.19
N LYS A 45 0.93 -2.67 -7.81
CA LYS A 45 -0.11 -3.70 -8.01
C LYS A 45 -0.59 -4.39 -6.74
N ILE A 46 0.24 -4.46 -5.69
CA ILE A 46 -0.09 -5.14 -4.44
C ILE A 46 -1.32 -4.52 -3.76
N TYR A 47 -1.64 -3.25 -4.05
CA TYR A 47 -2.89 -2.61 -3.65
C TYR A 47 -4.12 -3.47 -3.96
N TYR A 48 -4.23 -3.98 -5.18
CA TYR A 48 -5.41 -4.73 -5.61
C TYR A 48 -5.55 -6.06 -4.86
N GLU A 49 -4.42 -6.70 -4.53
CA GLU A 49 -4.41 -7.95 -3.76
C GLU A 49 -4.81 -7.69 -2.30
N LEU A 50 -4.33 -6.60 -1.70
CA LEU A 50 -4.69 -6.18 -0.35
C LEU A 50 -6.17 -5.78 -0.26
N ASP A 51 -6.64 -5.00 -1.21
CA ASP A 51 -8.02 -4.52 -1.25
C ASP A 51 -9.01 -5.67 -1.48
N ALA A 52 -8.70 -6.60 -2.39
CA ALA A 52 -9.49 -7.81 -2.56
C ALA A 52 -9.57 -8.61 -1.25
N LYS A 53 -8.45 -8.80 -0.55
CA LYS A 53 -8.45 -9.49 0.74
C LYS A 53 -9.28 -8.76 1.79
N ARG A 54 -9.15 -7.43 1.88
CA ARG A 54 -9.92 -6.61 2.82
C ARG A 54 -11.42 -6.75 2.59
N LEU A 55 -11.87 -6.74 1.33
CA LEU A 55 -13.27 -6.93 0.96
C LEU A 55 -13.76 -8.33 1.32
N GLU A 56 -12.95 -9.37 1.08
CA GLU A 56 -13.25 -10.76 1.45
C GLU A 56 -13.54 -10.91 2.95
N ILE A 57 -12.75 -10.25 3.80
CA ILE A 57 -12.88 -10.34 5.27
C ILE A 57 -13.74 -9.21 5.88
N GLN A 58 -14.31 -8.34 5.05
CA GLN A 58 -15.15 -7.20 5.46
C GLN A 58 -14.52 -6.30 6.55
N ASN A 59 -13.21 -6.11 6.53
CA ASN A 59 -12.49 -5.35 7.55
C ASN A 59 -12.59 -3.83 7.30
N GLN A 60 -13.08 -3.11 8.32
CA GLN A 60 -13.24 -1.65 8.34
C GLN A 60 -12.22 -0.92 9.22
N ASP A 61 -11.38 -1.67 9.94
CA ASP A 61 -10.36 -1.15 10.86
C ASP A 61 -9.07 -0.75 10.10
N ILE A 62 -8.95 -1.13 8.81
CA ILE A 62 -7.77 -0.89 7.98
C ILE A 62 -8.11 -0.06 6.74
N ALA A 63 -7.37 1.02 6.53
CA ALA A 63 -7.37 1.77 5.27
C ALA A 63 -6.09 1.49 4.47
N ILE A 64 -6.21 1.36 3.15
CA ILE A 64 -5.12 1.10 2.22
C ILE A 64 -4.92 2.34 1.35
N ILE A 65 -3.84 3.08 1.62
CA ILE A 65 -3.45 4.31 0.94
C ILE A 65 -2.37 3.99 -0.09
N ARG A 66 -2.54 4.48 -1.33
CA ARG A 66 -1.53 4.31 -2.38
C ARG A 66 -0.64 5.53 -2.48
N ILE A 67 0.68 5.32 -2.49
CA ILE A 67 1.67 6.33 -2.82
C ILE A 67 2.11 6.09 -4.27
N GLU A 68 1.56 6.88 -5.19
CA GLU A 68 1.81 6.76 -6.63
C GLU A 68 3.11 7.50 -7.01
N GLN A 69 3.44 8.60 -6.33
CA GLN A 69 4.71 9.31 -6.49
C GLN A 69 5.66 9.02 -5.33
N LEU A 70 6.75 8.32 -5.60
CA LEU A 70 7.80 8.06 -4.60
C LEU A 70 8.87 9.15 -4.57
N TYR A 71 9.09 9.85 -5.68
CA TYR A 71 10.04 10.95 -5.77
C TYR A 71 9.58 12.01 -6.80
N PRO A 72 9.55 13.31 -6.45
CA PRO A 72 9.74 13.88 -5.11
C PRO A 72 8.69 13.37 -4.13
N PHE A 73 9.07 13.20 -2.86
CA PHE A 73 8.18 12.54 -1.90
C PHE A 73 7.02 13.47 -1.46
N PRO A 74 5.75 13.02 -1.54
CA PRO A 74 4.57 13.89 -1.42
C PRO A 74 4.14 14.13 0.04
N ASN A 75 5.04 14.70 0.86
CA ASN A 75 4.83 14.88 2.30
C ASN A 75 3.53 15.63 2.64
N ARG A 76 3.26 16.77 1.98
CA ARG A 76 2.06 17.60 2.26
C ARG A 76 0.74 16.87 1.99
N ASN A 77 0.69 16.14 0.88
CA ASN A 77 -0.50 15.38 0.49
C ASN A 77 -0.71 14.21 1.45
N LEU A 78 0.36 13.53 1.84
CA LEU A 78 0.33 12.44 2.81
C LEU A 78 -0.14 12.91 4.19
N GLU A 79 0.41 14.01 4.72
CA GLU A 79 -0.01 14.62 5.99
C GLU A 79 -1.49 14.97 5.98
N THR A 80 -1.97 15.59 4.89
CA THR A 80 -3.38 15.94 4.70
C THR A 80 -4.27 14.70 4.76
N ILE A 81 -3.88 13.61 4.10
CA ILE A 81 -4.64 12.36 4.13
C ILE A 81 -4.63 11.75 5.53
N ILE A 82 -3.47 11.64 6.18
CA ILE A 82 -3.34 11.05 7.51
C ILE A 82 -4.18 11.80 8.54
N SER A 83 -4.26 13.14 8.44
CA SER A 83 -5.06 13.98 9.36
C SER A 83 -6.56 13.63 9.38
N LYS A 84 -7.08 12.98 8.33
CA LYS A 84 -8.47 12.52 8.24
C LYS A 84 -8.75 11.32 9.16
N TYR A 85 -7.72 10.59 9.59
CA TYR A 85 -7.84 9.34 10.34
C TYR A 85 -7.45 9.52 11.82
N LYS A 86 -8.40 10.01 12.62
CA LYS A 86 -8.14 10.45 14.00
C LYS A 86 -7.83 9.32 14.99
N ASN A 87 -8.26 8.09 14.70
CA ASN A 87 -8.15 6.95 15.62
C ASN A 87 -7.00 5.99 15.26
N VAL A 88 -6.15 6.39 14.32
CA VAL A 88 -5.02 5.57 13.87
C VAL A 88 -3.88 5.63 14.86
N ASN A 89 -3.38 4.45 15.23
CA ASN A 89 -2.19 4.29 16.06
C ASN A 89 -1.14 3.36 15.44
N LYS A 90 -1.45 2.72 14.31
CA LYS A 90 -0.56 1.81 13.59
C LYS A 90 -0.39 2.22 12.13
N TYR A 91 0.86 2.28 11.69
CA TYR A 91 1.25 2.65 10.33
C TYR A 91 2.09 1.51 9.74
N ILE A 92 1.74 1.03 8.56
CA ILE A 92 2.39 -0.10 7.91
C ILE A 92 2.75 0.27 6.49
N TRP A 93 4.00 0.03 6.06
CA TRP A 93 4.39 0.00 4.66
C TRP A 93 4.33 -1.44 4.16
N VAL A 94 3.61 -1.67 3.07
CA VAL A 94 3.50 -2.99 2.44
C VAL A 94 4.08 -2.92 1.04
N GLN A 95 4.99 -3.85 0.74
CA GLN A 95 5.58 -4.00 -0.58
C GLN A 95 5.79 -5.48 -0.92
N GLU A 96 5.76 -5.82 -2.20
CA GLU A 96 6.01 -7.19 -2.63
C GLU A 96 7.51 -7.47 -2.86
N GLU A 97 8.30 -6.42 -2.96
CA GLU A 97 9.75 -6.48 -3.09
C GLU A 97 10.40 -7.03 -1.81
N PRO A 98 11.57 -7.67 -1.89
CA PRO A 98 12.42 -7.94 -0.74
C PRO A 98 12.66 -6.67 0.11
N LYS A 99 12.83 -6.83 1.43
CA LYS A 99 13.07 -5.71 2.37
C LYS A 99 14.25 -4.81 1.96
N ASN A 100 15.29 -5.40 1.38
CA ASN A 100 16.48 -4.71 0.88
C ASN A 100 16.30 -4.11 -0.53
N MET A 101 15.08 -4.14 -1.06
CA MET A 101 14.72 -3.64 -2.40
C MET A 101 13.43 -2.81 -2.30
N GLY A 102 12.95 -2.35 -3.46
CA GLY A 102 11.75 -1.51 -3.52
C GLY A 102 11.99 -0.15 -2.86
N ALA A 103 10.90 0.45 -2.37
CA ALA A 103 10.94 1.80 -1.84
C ALA A 103 11.23 1.87 -0.34
N TRP A 104 11.33 0.72 0.36
CA TRP A 104 11.32 0.68 1.83
C TRP A 104 12.31 1.64 2.48
N PHE A 105 13.60 1.62 2.11
CA PHE A 105 14.58 2.49 2.77
C PHE A 105 14.34 3.98 2.52
N HIS A 106 13.89 4.35 1.32
CA HIS A 106 13.51 5.73 0.99
C HIS A 106 12.29 6.16 1.80
N VAL A 107 11.23 5.35 1.81
CA VAL A 107 10.00 5.62 2.56
C VAL A 107 10.27 5.69 4.06
N MET A 108 11.07 4.77 4.60
CA MET A 108 11.46 4.75 6.01
C MET A 108 12.14 6.06 6.42
N ASP A 109 13.02 6.60 5.58
CA ASP A 109 13.67 7.90 5.83
C ASP A 109 12.65 9.06 5.82
N GLN A 110 11.74 9.09 4.83
CA GLN A 110 10.71 10.12 4.74
C GLN A 110 9.72 10.06 5.93
N PHE A 111 9.30 8.87 6.35
CA PHE A 111 8.39 8.69 7.48
C PHE A 111 9.03 9.06 8.83
N ARG A 112 10.35 8.91 8.96
CA ARG A 112 11.09 9.40 10.13
C ARG A 112 11.00 10.93 10.24
N LEU A 113 11.06 11.66 9.11
CA LEU A 113 10.97 13.12 9.10
C LEU A 113 9.60 13.62 9.58
N VAL A 114 8.52 12.90 9.27
CA VAL A 114 7.15 13.18 9.76
C VAL A 114 6.82 12.51 11.11
N LYS A 115 7.83 11.95 11.80
CA LYS A 115 7.73 11.32 13.13
C LYS A 115 6.73 10.15 13.22
N LEU A 116 6.50 9.45 12.13
CA LEU A 116 5.64 8.27 12.11
C LEU A 116 6.48 7.00 12.29
N LYS A 117 6.15 6.19 13.29
CA LYS A 117 6.73 4.85 13.44
C LYS A 117 6.01 3.91 12.47
N ILE A 118 6.68 3.59 11.38
CA ILE A 118 6.15 2.70 10.33
C ILE A 118 6.73 1.29 10.43
N GLU A 119 5.85 0.29 10.37
CA GLU A 119 6.22 -1.13 10.32
C GLU A 119 6.34 -1.59 8.87
N LEU A 120 7.28 -2.48 8.57
CA LEU A 120 7.43 -3.08 7.25
C LEU A 120 6.76 -4.46 7.17
N ILE A 121 5.96 -4.67 6.13
CA ILE A 121 5.55 -6.00 5.67
C ILE A 121 6.04 -6.16 4.22
N SER A 122 6.98 -7.08 4.02
CA SER A 122 7.61 -7.33 2.72
C SER A 122 8.08 -8.77 2.60
N ARG A 123 8.67 -9.13 1.45
CA ARG A 123 9.47 -10.35 1.35
C ARG A 123 10.74 -10.20 2.20
N GLY A 124 11.27 -11.31 2.70
CA GLY A 124 12.57 -11.33 3.36
C GLY A 124 13.70 -10.86 2.44
N GLU A 125 14.81 -10.41 3.02
CA GLU A 125 15.97 -9.94 2.27
C GLU A 125 16.50 -11.03 1.33
N SER A 126 16.92 -10.63 0.13
CA SER A 126 17.47 -11.56 -0.85
C SER A 126 18.44 -10.86 -1.78
N ALA A 127 19.45 -11.60 -2.25
CA ALA A 127 20.31 -11.14 -3.34
C ALA A 127 19.58 -11.16 -4.69
N SER A 128 18.64 -12.10 -4.89
CA SER A 128 17.83 -12.17 -6.10
C SER A 128 16.55 -11.34 -5.96
N PRO A 129 16.12 -10.61 -7.00
CA PRO A 129 14.86 -9.87 -6.97
C PRO A 129 13.62 -10.74 -6.73
N ALA A 130 13.65 -11.99 -7.17
CA ALA A 130 12.53 -12.91 -7.04
C ALA A 130 12.98 -14.37 -6.92
N SER A 131 12.07 -15.22 -6.44
CA SER A 131 12.22 -16.68 -6.50
C SER A 131 12.00 -17.16 -7.94
N GLY A 132 12.85 -18.07 -8.43
CA GLY A 132 12.62 -18.78 -9.70
C GLY A 132 11.51 -19.84 -9.63
N SER A 133 11.06 -20.22 -8.43
CA SER A 133 9.94 -21.14 -8.22
C SER A 133 8.63 -20.37 -8.04
N SER A 134 7.64 -20.70 -8.88
CA SER A 134 6.28 -20.16 -8.81
C SER A 134 5.58 -20.50 -7.49
N LYS A 135 5.70 -21.74 -7.01
CA LYS A 135 5.13 -22.17 -5.73
C LYS A 135 5.62 -21.31 -4.57
N ARG A 136 6.95 -21.14 -4.45
CA ARG A 136 7.55 -20.27 -3.41
C ARG A 136 7.14 -18.82 -3.55
N TYR A 137 6.95 -18.33 -4.78
CA TYR A 137 6.43 -16.99 -5.01
C TYR A 137 5.02 -16.84 -4.43
N PHE A 138 4.09 -17.75 -4.74
CA PHE A 138 2.72 -17.70 -4.24
C PHE A 138 2.65 -17.81 -2.72
N GLU A 139 3.43 -18.71 -2.12
CA GLU A 139 3.52 -18.86 -0.66
C GLU A 139 3.92 -17.53 0.02
N ARG A 140 4.98 -16.89 -0.49
CA ARG A 140 5.45 -15.59 0.03
C ARG A 140 4.44 -14.47 -0.17
N GLN A 141 3.76 -14.47 -1.32
CA GLN A 141 2.72 -13.47 -1.62
C GLN A 141 1.57 -13.58 -0.62
N THR A 142 1.03 -14.78 -0.42
CA THR A 142 -0.03 -15.05 0.54
C THR A 142 0.38 -14.70 1.97
N GLN A 143 1.64 -14.97 2.35
CA GLN A 143 2.17 -14.58 3.66
C GLN A 143 2.16 -13.06 3.88
N ILE A 144 2.58 -12.27 2.89
CA ILE A 144 2.55 -10.80 2.95
C ILE A 144 1.12 -10.32 3.15
N ILE A 145 0.21 -10.73 2.27
CA ILE A 145 -1.20 -10.31 2.32
C ILE A 145 -1.82 -10.67 3.68
N ASN A 146 -1.66 -11.92 4.13
CA ASN A 146 -2.21 -12.35 5.41
C ASN A 146 -1.59 -11.62 6.61
N LYS A 147 -0.30 -11.28 6.56
CA LYS A 147 0.36 -10.57 7.67
C LYS A 147 -0.20 -9.16 7.89
N VAL A 148 -0.70 -8.50 6.84
CA VAL A 148 -1.34 -7.18 6.95
C VAL A 148 -2.61 -7.23 7.80
N PHE A 149 -3.37 -8.33 7.70
CA PHE A 149 -4.67 -8.48 8.36
C PHE A 149 -4.62 -9.35 9.63
N LYS A 150 -3.42 -9.75 10.09
CA LYS A 150 -3.24 -10.42 11.38
C LYS A 150 -3.16 -9.36 12.48
N ASN A 151 -4.07 -9.46 13.45
CA ASN A 151 -4.09 -8.64 14.66
C ASN A 151 -2.86 -8.89 15.52
#